data_AF-A0A2M7C4D7-F1
#
_entry.id   AF-A0A2M7C4D7-F1
#
_cell.length_a   1.000
_cell.length_b   1.000
_cell.length_c   1.000
_cell.angle_alpha   90.00
_cell.angle_beta   90.00
_cell.angle_gamma   90.00
#
_symmetry.space_group_name_H-M   'P 1'
#
loop_
_entity.id
_entity.type
_entity.pdbx_description
1 polymer ?
#
loop_
_entity_poly.entity_id
_entity_poly.type
_entity_poly.pdbx_seq_one_letter_code
_entity_poly.pdbx_strand_id
1 'polypeptide(L)'
;MSKIKIAIAGSSGRMGKTLLENVLLADDLALHAALEHGGSAMLGRDAGEFSGTPSGVKISADVAAALRGADVLIDFTRPEGTLHHLEICRKLGVNMVIGTTGFNAQQK
;
A
#
# COMPACT_ATOMS: atom_id res chain seq x y z
N MET A 1 14.35 8.99 15.98
CA MET A 1 14.51 8.48 14.60
C MET A 1 13.31 8.94 13.78
N SER A 2 13.46 9.16 12.47
CA SER A 2 12.31 9.41 11.59
C SER A 2 11.48 8.14 11.43
N LYS A 3 10.15 8.27 11.39
CA LYS A 3 9.24 7.14 11.11
C LYS A 3 9.45 6.60 9.70
N ILE A 4 9.27 5.29 9.52
CA ILE A 4 9.30 4.62 8.21
C ILE A 4 7.97 4.88 7.49
N LYS A 5 8.03 5.40 6.26
CA LYS A 5 6.86 5.74 5.44
C LYS A 5 6.37 4.53 4.65
N ILE A 6 5.21 4.01 5.05
CA ILE A 6 4.61 2.80 4.51
C ILE A 6 3.51 3.15 3.50
N ALA A 7 3.58 2.54 2.32
CA ALA A 7 2.47 2.45 1.37
C ALA A 7 1.81 1.08 1.45
N ILE A 8 0.49 1.01 1.31
CA ILE A 8 -0.28 -0.25 1.33
C ILE A 8 -1.06 -0.40 0.02
N ALA A 9 -0.82 -1.49 -0.72
CA ALA A 9 -1.62 -1.89 -1.87
C ALA A 9 -2.83 -2.76 -1.46
N GLY A 10 -3.96 -2.57 -2.15
CA GLY A 10 -5.22 -3.25 -1.82
C GLY A 10 -5.75 -2.83 -0.45
N SER A 11 -5.62 -1.53 -0.14
CA SER A 11 -5.84 -0.99 1.21
C SER A 11 -7.27 -1.17 1.72
N SER A 12 -8.25 -1.34 0.82
CA SER A 12 -9.65 -1.57 1.21
C SER A 12 -10.02 -3.05 1.38
N GLY A 13 -9.12 -3.96 1.01
CA GLY A 13 -9.27 -5.40 1.20
C GLY A 13 -9.14 -5.83 2.67
N ARG A 14 -9.42 -7.12 2.95
CA ARG A 14 -9.34 -7.68 4.31
C ARG A 14 -7.95 -7.47 4.94
N MET A 15 -6.89 -7.88 4.22
CA MET A 15 -5.52 -7.68 4.70
C MET A 15 -5.10 -6.21 4.70
N GLY A 16 -5.54 -5.43 3.72
CA GLY A 16 -5.25 -3.99 3.65
C GLY A 16 -5.72 -3.23 4.89
N LYS A 17 -6.94 -3.52 5.37
CA LYS A 17 -7.48 -2.92 6.60
C LYS A 17 -6.67 -3.27 7.84
N THR A 18 -6.30 -4.54 8.00
CA THR A 18 -5.43 -4.96 9.10
C THR A 18 -4.06 -4.27 9.03
N LEU A 19 -3.48 -4.13 7.84
CA LEU A 19 -2.21 -3.42 7.67
C LEU A 19 -2.34 -1.93 8.02
N LEU A 20 -3.43 -1.27 7.60
CA LEU A 20 -3.70 0.12 7.94
C LEU A 20 -3.77 0.32 9.45
N GLU A 21 -4.55 -0.51 10.16
CA GLU A 21 -4.65 -0.46 11.62
C GLU A 21 -3.28 -0.59 12.29
N ASN A 22 -2.48 -1.58 11.88
CA ASN A 22 -1.17 -1.83 12.49
C ASN A 22 -0.16 -0.69 12.20
N VAL A 23 -0.18 -0.12 10.99
CA VAL A 23 0.70 1.02 10.66
C VAL A 23 0.29 2.27 11.46
N LEU A 24 -1.00 2.50 11.67
CA LEU A 24 -1.48 3.65 12.44
C LEU A 24 -1.20 3.52 13.95
N LEU A 25 -1.12 2.29 14.47
CA LEU A 25 -0.80 2.01 15.88
C LEU A 25 0.71 1.96 16.18
N ALA A 26 1.55 1.82 15.17
CA ALA A 26 2.99 1.69 15.35
C ALA A 26 3.68 3.06 15.53
N ASP A 27 4.49 3.19 16.57
CA ASP A 27 5.20 4.44 16.89
C ASP A 27 6.33 4.77 15.92
N ASP A 28 6.90 3.75 15.28
CA ASP A 28 8.01 3.84 14.33
C ASP A 28 7.59 3.87 12.86
N LEU A 29 6.29 3.73 12.57
CA LEU A 29 5.73 3.77 11.22
C LEU A 29 4.84 5.00 10.99
N ALA A 30 4.72 5.39 9.72
CA ALA A 30 3.78 6.40 9.24
C ALA A 30 3.09 5.90 7.97
N LEU A 31 1.77 6.02 7.91
CA LEU A 31 1.02 5.77 6.66
C LEU A 31 1.33 6.90 5.68
N HIS A 32 1.95 6.55 4.55
CA HIS A 32 2.30 7.48 3.48
C HIS A 32 1.30 7.41 2.31
N ALA A 33 0.85 6.21 1.95
CA ALA A 33 -0.08 6.00 0.85
C ALA A 33 -0.99 4.79 1.07
N ALA A 34 -2.21 4.90 0.58
CA ALA A 34 -3.18 3.81 0.51
C ALA A 34 -3.64 3.66 -0.94
N LEU A 35 -3.43 2.47 -1.51
CA LEU A 35 -3.61 2.20 -2.94
C LEU A 35 -4.72 1.18 -3.19
N GLU A 36 -5.51 1.45 -4.22
CA GLU A 36 -6.54 0.58 -4.75
C GLU A 36 -6.55 0.56 -6.28
N HIS A 37 -7.25 -0.41 -6.86
CA HIS A 37 -7.46 -0.41 -8.30
C HIS A 37 -8.38 0.76 -8.74
N GLY A 38 -8.22 1.23 -9.99
CA GLY A 38 -8.93 2.41 -10.51
C GLY A 38 -10.46 2.33 -10.57
N GLY A 39 -11.03 1.14 -10.40
CA GLY A 39 -12.49 0.91 -10.34
C GLY A 39 -13.04 0.82 -8.92
N SER A 40 -12.24 1.06 -7.89
CA SER A 40 -12.68 0.93 -6.50
C SER A 40 -13.62 2.06 -6.10
N ALA A 41 -14.74 1.72 -5.44
CA ALA A 41 -15.65 2.70 -4.84
C ALA A 41 -15.03 3.45 -3.64
N MET A 42 -13.83 3.06 -3.22
CA MET A 42 -13.15 3.62 -2.06
C MET A 42 -12.20 4.77 -2.40
N LEU A 43 -11.97 5.04 -3.69
CA LEU A 43 -11.08 6.11 -4.12
C LEU A 43 -11.53 7.47 -3.55
N GLY A 44 -10.56 8.25 -3.07
CA GLY A 44 -10.78 9.58 -2.48
C GLY A 44 -11.23 9.59 -1.02
N ARG A 45 -11.65 8.45 -0.46
CA ARG A 45 -11.96 8.31 0.98
C ARG A 45 -10.70 8.27 1.83
N ASP A 46 -10.80 8.61 3.10
CA ASP A 46 -9.66 8.52 4.02
C ASP A 46 -9.40 7.06 4.41
N ALA A 47 -8.15 6.63 4.31
CA ALA A 47 -7.76 5.25 4.58
C ALA A 47 -7.95 4.84 6.05
N GLY A 48 -7.93 5.80 6.98
CA GLY A 48 -8.16 5.60 8.40
C GLY A 48 -9.64 5.47 8.79
N GLU A 49 -10.58 5.74 7.88
CA GLU A 49 -12.02 5.54 8.13
C GLU A 49 -12.32 4.10 8.57
N PHE A 50 -11.57 3.12 8.07
CA PHE A 50 -11.72 1.72 8.46
C PHE A 50 -11.30 1.43 9.91
N SER A 51 -10.36 2.23 10.43
CA SER A 51 -9.78 2.08 11.77
C SER A 51 -10.45 3.01 12.79
N GLY A 52 -11.50 3.74 12.40
CA GLY A 52 -12.22 4.69 13.26
C GLY A 52 -11.46 5.99 13.58
N THR A 53 -10.24 6.16 13.06
CA THR A 53 -9.40 7.35 13.25
C THR A 53 -8.91 7.85 11.89
N PRO A 54 -9.21 9.09 11.49
CA PRO A 54 -8.72 9.65 10.23
C PRO A 54 -7.20 9.60 10.14
N SER A 55 -6.69 9.11 9.02
CA SER A 55 -5.26 9.03 8.74
C SER A 55 -4.71 10.28 8.05
N GLY A 56 -5.58 11.07 7.41
CA GLY A 56 -5.20 12.16 6.50
C GLY A 56 -4.74 11.68 5.12
N VAL A 57 -4.67 10.37 4.89
CA VAL A 57 -4.23 9.77 3.62
C VAL A 57 -5.45 9.31 2.83
N LYS A 58 -5.64 9.90 1.65
CA LYS A 58 -6.71 9.49 0.73
C LYS A 58 -6.32 8.25 -0.06
N ILE A 59 -7.28 7.35 -0.27
CA ILE A 59 -7.11 6.17 -1.12
C ILE A 59 -6.98 6.63 -2.58
N SER A 60 -5.92 6.18 -3.25
CA SER A 60 -5.59 6.56 -4.62
C SER A 60 -5.42 5.35 -5.53
N ALA A 61 -5.59 5.55 -6.84
CA ALA A 61 -5.23 4.57 -7.87
C ALA A 61 -3.93 4.94 -8.60
N ASP A 62 -3.38 6.13 -8.36
CA ASP A 62 -2.11 6.57 -8.95
C ASP A 62 -0.93 6.04 -8.14
N VAL A 63 -0.50 4.82 -8.46
CA VAL A 63 0.61 4.13 -7.81
C VAL A 63 1.90 4.94 -7.90
N ALA A 64 2.22 5.47 -9.09
CA ALA A 64 3.48 6.17 -9.31
C ALA A 64 3.57 7.47 -8.51
N ALA A 65 2.47 8.25 -8.44
CA ALA A 65 2.44 9.45 -7.61
C ALA A 65 2.46 9.12 -6.12
N ALA A 66 1.68 8.13 -5.68
CA ALA A 66 1.55 7.79 -4.27
C ALA A 66 2.84 7.22 -3.68
N LEU A 67 3.64 6.48 -4.46
CA LEU A 67 4.89 5.89 -3.99
C LEU A 67 6.07 6.88 -3.92
N ARG A 68 5.95 8.09 -4.48
CA ARG A 68 7.04 9.09 -4.37
C ARG A 68 7.26 9.46 -2.91
N GLY A 69 8.46 9.17 -2.41
CA GLY A 69 8.86 9.48 -1.03
C GLY A 69 8.41 8.46 0.01
N ALA A 70 7.80 7.35 -0.40
CA ALA A 70 7.59 6.18 0.45
C ALA A 70 8.92 5.42 0.65
N ASP A 71 9.07 4.78 1.81
CA ASP A 71 10.23 3.94 2.08
C ASP A 71 9.98 2.47 1.69
N VAL A 72 8.74 2.00 1.90
CA VAL A 72 8.32 0.61 1.65
C VAL A 72 6.89 0.55 1.14
N LEU A 73 6.63 -0.30 0.15
CA LEU A 73 5.29 -0.76 -0.23
C LEU A 73 5.03 -2.16 0.34
N ILE A 74 3.90 -2.36 1.02
CA ILE A 74 3.40 -3.67 1.45
C ILE A 74 2.28 -4.10 0.49
N ASP A 75 2.41 -5.30 -0.08
CA ASP A 75 1.49 -5.81 -1.10
C ASP A 75 1.01 -7.24 -0.80
N PHE A 76 -0.31 -7.35 -0.55
CA PHE A 76 -1.06 -8.59 -0.34
C PHE A 76 -2.22 -8.69 -1.34
N THR A 77 -1.98 -8.29 -2.60
CA THR A 77 -3.00 -8.26 -3.65
C THR A 77 -3.02 -9.55 -4.49
N ARG A 78 -2.82 -9.43 -5.80
CA ARG A 78 -2.81 -10.53 -6.79
C ARG A 78 -1.51 -10.47 -7.60
N PRO A 79 -1.02 -11.60 -8.13
CA PRO A 79 0.24 -11.64 -8.86
C PRO A 79 0.39 -10.55 -9.93
N GLU A 80 -0.66 -10.30 -10.72
CA GLU A 80 -0.63 -9.32 -11.80
C GLU A 80 -0.44 -7.89 -11.29
N GLY A 81 -1.12 -7.53 -10.20
CA GLY A 81 -0.98 -6.23 -9.54
C GLY A 81 0.40 -6.06 -8.92
N THR A 82 0.89 -7.09 -8.24
CA THR A 82 2.21 -7.06 -7.60
C THR A 82 3.35 -6.88 -8.58
N LEU A 83 3.32 -7.50 -9.76
CA LEU A 83 4.36 -7.30 -10.77
C LEU A 83 4.38 -5.86 -11.30
N HIS A 84 3.20 -5.24 -11.46
CA HIS A 84 3.10 -3.83 -11.84
C HIS A 84 3.66 -2.91 -10.74
N HIS A 85 3.30 -3.16 -9.48
CA HIS A 85 3.84 -2.43 -8.33
C HIS A 85 5.36 -2.57 -8.23
N LEU A 86 5.88 -3.79 -8.40
CA LEU A 86 7.31 -4.10 -8.36
C LEU A 86 8.11 -3.29 -9.39
N GLU A 87 7.59 -3.17 -10.62
CA GLU A 87 8.22 -2.37 -11.66
C GLU A 87 8.35 -0.90 -11.25
N ILE A 88 7.30 -0.33 -10.65
CA ILE A 88 7.28 1.06 -10.19
C ILE A 88 8.19 1.26 -8.98
N CYS A 89 8.10 0.39 -7.97
CA CYS A 89 8.97 0.40 -6.80
C CYS A 89 10.44 0.39 -7.21
N ARG A 90 10.82 -0.48 -8.15
CA ARG A 90 12.19 -0.55 -8.69
C ARG A 90 12.63 0.76 -9.34
N LYS A 91 11.75 1.43 -10.10
CA LYS A 91 12.06 2.73 -10.73
C LYS A 91 12.21 3.85 -9.72
N LEU A 92 11.46 3.81 -8.61
CA LEU A 92 11.45 4.86 -7.59
C LEU A 92 12.43 4.61 -6.43
N GLY A 93 13.06 3.44 -6.37
CA GLY A 93 13.92 3.05 -5.25
C GLY A 93 13.15 2.77 -3.95
N VAL A 94 11.88 2.38 -4.06
CA VAL A 94 11.01 2.06 -2.93
C VAL A 94 11.13 0.57 -2.63
N ASN A 95 11.37 0.21 -1.37
CA ASN A 95 11.43 -1.20 -0.97
C ASN A 95 10.05 -1.85 -1.07
N MET A 96 10.00 -3.19 -1.10
CA MET A 96 8.72 -3.90 -1.20
C MET A 96 8.68 -5.13 -0.30
N VAL A 97 7.57 -5.28 0.41
CA VAL A 97 7.20 -6.50 1.15
C VAL A 97 6.06 -7.17 0.38
N ILE A 98 6.36 -8.35 -0.18
CA ILE A 98 5.41 -9.10 -1.00
C ILE A 98 4.82 -10.24 -0.16
N GLY A 99 3.57 -10.08 0.24
CA GLY A 99 2.75 -11.14 0.84
C GLY A 99 1.81 -11.82 -0.16
N THR A 100 1.73 -11.31 -1.39
CA THR A 100 0.97 -11.93 -2.49
C THR A 100 1.43 -13.37 -2.71
N THR A 101 0.47 -14.27 -2.86
CA THR A 101 0.70 -15.69 -3.19
C THR A 101 0.14 -16.02 -4.56
N GLY A 102 0.43 -17.22 -5.08
CA GLY A 102 -0.12 -17.69 -6.37
C GLY A 102 0.71 -17.32 -7.61
N PHE A 103 1.95 -16.87 -7.45
CA PHE A 103 2.88 -16.67 -8.56
C PHE A 103 3.24 -17.99 -9.25
N ASN A 104 3.26 -17.98 -10.59
CA ASN A 104 3.81 -19.06 -11.39
C ASN A 104 5.35 -19.01 -11.41
N ALA A 105 6.00 -20.00 -12.04
CA ALA A 105 7.46 -20.11 -12.06
C ALA A 105 8.16 -18.94 -12.78
N GLN A 106 7.54 -18.36 -13.80
CA GLN A 106 8.10 -17.23 -14.56
C GLN A 106 7.98 -15.90 -13.81
N GLN A 107 7.07 -15.81 -12.83
CA GLN A 107 6.82 -14.60 -12.06
C GLN A 107 7.62 -14.53 -10.74
N LYS A 108 8.41 -15.56 -10.43
CA LYS A 108 9.31 -15.61 -9.27
C LYS A 108 10.74 -15.30 -9.68
#